data_AF-A0A6M6DZT0-F1
#
_entry.id   AF-A0A6M6DZT0-F1
#
_cell.length_a   1.000
_cell.length_b   1.000
_cell.length_c   1.000
_cell.angle_alpha   90.00
_cell.angle_beta   90.00
_cell.angle_gamma   90.00
#
_symmetry.space_group_name_H-M   'P 1'
#
loop_
_entity.id
_entity.type
_entity.pdbx_description
1 polymer ?
#
loop_
_entity_poly.entity_id
_entity_poly.type
_entity_poly.pdbx_seq_one_letter_code
_entity_poly.pdbx_strand_id
1 'polypeptide(L)'
;MNNKTLMKKLVGLYFKPFKTKEDILEIETKAGVLKRAFGVKDYEIDNPIKDFEREVVLSNDEIKAELNRVLEWITYAKENNNYGDVNMYKNRARYFVEAVNFFNANLASELKNQCSFKRI
;
A
#
# COMPACT_ATOMS: atom_id res chain seq x y z
N MET A 1 0.59 -3.61 16.72
CA MET A 1 1.72 -2.93 16.03
C MET A 1 1.96 -1.65 16.79
N ASN A 2 3.19 -1.40 17.23
CA ASN A 2 3.49 -0.20 17.98
C ASN A 2 3.17 1.07 17.17
N ASN A 3 2.28 1.92 17.69
CA ASN A 3 1.78 3.12 17.02
C ASN A 3 2.93 4.08 16.65
N LYS A 4 3.93 4.22 17.52
CA LYS A 4 5.07 5.09 17.26
C LYS A 4 5.86 4.66 16.04
N THR A 5 6.00 3.35 15.83
CA THR A 5 6.67 2.79 14.65
C THR A 5 5.86 3.01 13.37
N LEU A 6 4.54 2.79 13.43
CA LEU A 6 3.63 3.06 12.31
C LEU A 6 3.62 4.55 11.92
N MET A 7 3.46 5.45 12.89
CA MET A 7 3.37 6.88 12.63
C MET A 7 4.70 7.43 12.10
N LYS A 8 5.85 6.98 12.61
CA LYS A 8 7.16 7.33 12.03
C LYS A 8 7.28 6.91 10.57
N LYS A 9 6.75 5.73 10.20
CA LYS A 9 6.74 5.27 8.81
C LYS A 9 5.86 6.16 7.94
N LEU A 10 4.66 6.52 8.40
CA LEU A 10 3.73 7.40 7.68
C LEU A 10 4.30 8.81 7.50
N VAL A 11 4.80 9.44 8.56
CA VAL A 11 5.50 10.73 8.51
C VAL A 11 6.66 10.66 7.52
N GLY A 12 7.49 9.62 7.61
CA GLY A 12 8.60 9.43 6.67
C GLY A 12 8.17 9.30 5.20
N LEU A 13 6.97 8.79 4.92
CA LEU A 13 6.41 8.74 3.56
C LEU A 13 5.92 10.13 3.11
N TYR A 14 5.18 10.85 3.96
CA TYR A 14 4.62 12.16 3.63
C TYR A 14 5.70 13.24 3.42
N PHE A 15 6.78 13.19 4.19
CA PHE A 15 7.89 14.15 4.08
C PHE A 15 9.02 13.69 3.15
N LYS A 16 8.86 12.53 2.49
CA LYS A 16 9.83 12.08 1.47
C LYS A 16 9.78 13.07 0.30
N PRO A 17 10.91 13.65 -0.13
CA PRO A 17 10.94 14.47 -1.34
C PRO A 17 10.47 13.64 -2.54
N PHE A 18 9.44 14.09 -3.24
CA PHE A 18 8.97 13.48 -4.48
C PHE A 18 9.42 14.33 -5.66
N LYS A 19 10.03 13.68 -6.67
CA LYS A 19 10.52 14.36 -7.89
C LYS A 19 9.84 13.83 -9.15
N THR A 20 9.22 12.66 -9.05
CA THR A 20 8.61 11.95 -10.18
C THR A 20 7.19 11.50 -9.86
N LYS A 21 6.41 11.20 -10.91
CA LYS A 21 5.08 10.58 -10.76
C LYS A 21 5.15 9.23 -10.04
N GLU A 22 6.24 8.49 -10.21
CA GLU A 22 6.47 7.21 -9.54
C GLU A 22 6.67 7.39 -8.03
N ASP A 23 7.38 8.45 -7.60
CA ASP A 23 7.53 8.76 -6.16
C ASP A 23 6.17 9.06 -5.53
N ILE A 24 5.32 9.81 -6.21
CA ILE A 24 3.97 10.13 -5.74
C ILE A 24 3.15 8.84 -5.62
N LEU A 25 3.16 7.99 -6.66
CA LEU A 25 2.46 6.71 -6.65
C LEU A 25 2.92 5.81 -5.49
N GLU A 26 4.23 5.75 -5.24
CA GLU A 26 4.80 5.01 -4.11
C GLU A 26 4.26 5.52 -2.78
N ILE A 27 4.37 6.83 -2.54
CA ILE A 27 3.99 7.47 -1.28
C ILE A 27 2.49 7.28 -1.04
N GLU A 28 1.65 7.63 -2.01
CA GLU A 28 0.20 7.55 -1.89
C GLU A 28 -0.27 6.11 -1.67
N THR A 29 0.31 5.15 -2.40
CA THR A 29 -0.07 3.75 -2.26
C THR A 29 0.33 3.23 -0.89
N LYS A 30 1.57 3.43 -0.46
CA LYS A 30 2.06 2.92 0.82
C LYS A 30 1.35 3.58 2.00
N ALA A 31 1.23 4.91 1.99
CA ALA A 31 0.54 5.64 3.04
C ALA A 31 -0.94 5.26 3.09
N GLY A 32 -1.60 5.15 1.93
CA GLY A 32 -3.00 4.77 1.85
C GLY A 32 -3.28 3.38 2.42
N VAL A 33 -2.47 2.37 2.09
CA VAL A 33 -2.60 1.01 2.65
C VAL A 33 -2.42 1.01 4.15
N LEU A 34 -1.36 1.65 4.66
CA LEU A 34 -1.09 1.72 6.10
C LEU A 34 -2.21 2.46 6.86
N LYS A 35 -2.69 3.58 6.33
CA LYS A 35 -3.79 4.33 6.95
C LYS A 35 -5.06 3.50 7.04
N ARG A 36 -5.46 2.84 5.95
CA ARG A 36 -6.67 2.01 5.95
C ARG A 36 -6.52 0.79 6.85
N ALA A 37 -5.39 0.08 6.78
CA ALA A 37 -5.12 -1.10 7.59
C ALA A 37 -5.17 -0.83 9.09
N PHE A 38 -4.85 0.38 9.54
CA PHE A 38 -4.78 0.77 10.96
C PHE A 38 -5.78 1.85 11.36
N GLY A 39 -6.71 2.22 10.47
CA GLY A 39 -7.70 3.28 10.72
C GLY A 39 -7.11 4.66 11.01
N VAL A 40 -5.88 4.94 10.58
CA VAL A 40 -5.19 6.23 10.83
C VAL A 40 -5.90 7.35 10.09
N LYS A 41 -6.26 8.40 10.82
CA LYS A 41 -6.89 9.62 10.27
C LYS A 41 -5.82 10.64 9.88
N ASP A 42 -6.11 11.46 8.89
CA ASP A 42 -5.17 12.47 8.38
C ASP A 42 -4.68 13.43 9.48
N TYR A 43 -5.57 13.88 10.36
CA TYR A 43 -5.21 14.77 11.47
C TYR A 43 -4.22 14.15 12.46
N GLU A 44 -4.05 12.82 12.48
CA GLU A 44 -3.10 12.17 13.39
C GLU A 44 -1.65 12.35 12.92
N ILE A 45 -1.40 12.63 11.64
CA ILE A 45 -0.06 12.72 11.05
C ILE A 45 0.71 13.93 11.58
N ASP A 46 0.02 15.05 11.77
CA ASP A 46 0.61 16.32 12.22
C ASP A 46 0.66 16.46 13.75
N ASN A 47 0.10 15.49 14.48
CA ASN A 47 0.00 15.52 15.93
C ASN A 47 1.16 14.81 16.64
N PRO A 48 1.43 15.16 17.92
CA PRO A 48 2.41 14.43 18.73
C PRO A 48 2.11 12.93 18.77
N ILE A 49 3.11 12.12 18.39
CA ILE A 49 2.98 10.67 18.31
C ILE A 49 2.87 10.08 19.72
N LYS A 50 1.71 9.48 20.01
CA LYS A 50 1.47 8.74 21.27
C LYS A 50 2.02 7.31 21.17
N ASP A 51 2.50 6.78 22.30
CA ASP A 51 3.01 5.42 22.39
C ASP A 51 1.92 4.47 22.92
N PHE A 52 1.45 3.57 22.05
CA PHE A 52 0.44 2.55 22.36
C PHE A 52 0.47 1.46 21.29
N GLU A 53 -0.14 0.31 21.57
CA GLU A 53 -0.36 -0.72 20.56
C GLU A 53 -1.59 -0.42 19.72
N ARG A 54 -1.41 -0.34 18.41
CA ARG A 54 -2.49 -0.16 17.45
C ARG A 54 -2.82 -1.49 16.77
N GLU A 55 -4.11 -1.80 16.72
CA GLU A 55 -4.64 -2.99 16.06
C GLU A 55 -4.84 -2.74 14.56
N VAL A 56 -4.71 -3.82 13.78
CA VAL A 56 -5.08 -3.81 12.37
C VAL A 56 -6.61 -3.90 12.31
N VAL A 57 -7.25 -2.92 11.66
CA VAL A 57 -8.72 -2.85 11.53
C VAL A 57 -9.24 -3.55 10.28
N LEU A 58 -8.37 -3.78 9.28
CA LEU A 58 -8.72 -4.55 8.08
C LEU A 58 -8.37 -6.03 8.26
N SER A 59 -9.31 -6.89 7.87
CA SER A 59 -9.06 -8.32 7.75
C SER A 59 -8.10 -8.64 6.59
N ASN A 60 -7.47 -9.81 6.66
CA ASN A 60 -6.62 -10.29 5.56
C ASN A 60 -7.40 -10.41 4.24
N ASP A 61 -8.68 -10.76 4.29
CA ASP A 61 -9.53 -10.92 3.11
C ASP A 61 -9.87 -9.56 2.47
N GLU A 62 -10.11 -8.52 3.26
CA GLU A 62 -10.29 -7.16 2.76
C GLU A 62 -9.01 -6.64 2.08
N ILE A 63 -7.84 -6.91 2.67
CA ILE A 63 -6.55 -6.56 2.07
C ILE A 63 -6.34 -7.30 0.75
N LYS A 64 -6.65 -8.60 0.68
CA LYS A 64 -6.60 -9.39 -0.56
C LYS A 64 -7.56 -8.83 -1.62
N ALA A 65 -8.78 -8.45 -1.22
CA ALA A 65 -9.77 -7.87 -2.12
C ALA A 65 -9.35 -6.49 -2.67
N GLU A 66 -8.66 -5.67 -1.88
CA GLU A 66 -8.07 -4.41 -2.37
C GLU A 66 -7.00 -4.67 -3.43
N LEU A 67 -6.08 -5.62 -3.19
CA LEU A 67 -5.08 -5.97 -4.19
C LEU A 67 -5.72 -6.52 -5.47
N ASN A 68 -6.73 -7.39 -5.35
CA ASN A 68 -7.45 -7.93 -6.51
C ASN A 68 -8.00 -6.84 -7.43
N ARG A 69 -8.60 -5.78 -6.86
CA ARG A 69 -9.07 -4.63 -7.63
C ARG A 69 -7.93 -3.95 -8.40
N VAL A 70 -6.75 -3.80 -7.80
CA VAL A 70 -5.56 -3.27 -8.51
C VAL A 70 -5.15 -4.19 -9.67
N LEU A 71 -5.20 -5.51 -9.46
CA LEU A 71 -4.85 -6.51 -10.48
C LEU A 71 -5.87 -6.54 -11.64
N GLU A 72 -7.15 -6.32 -11.36
CA GLU A 72 -8.20 -6.20 -12.39
C GLU A 72 -7.94 -5.02 -13.31
N TRP A 73 -7.50 -3.88 -12.78
CA TRP A 73 -7.11 -2.72 -13.59
C TRP A 73 -5.92 -3.00 -14.53
N ILE A 74 -4.99 -3.87 -14.13
CA ILE A 74 -3.91 -4.32 -15.02
C ILE A 74 -4.51 -5.08 -16.21
N THR A 75 -5.43 -6.01 -15.96
CA THR A 75 -6.10 -6.77 -17.02
C THR A 75 -6.86 -5.84 -17.96
N TYR A 76 -7.66 -4.94 -17.41
CA TYR A 76 -8.41 -3.95 -18.19
C TYR A 76 -7.48 -3.07 -19.04
N ALA A 77 -6.39 -2.56 -18.49
CA ALA A 77 -5.44 -1.72 -19.23
C ALA A 77 -4.73 -2.51 -20.35
N LYS A 78 -4.43 -3.80 -20.13
CA LYS A 78 -3.89 -4.70 -21.16
C LYS A 78 -4.90 -4.91 -22.31
N GLU A 79 -6.16 -5.18 -22.00
CA GLU A 79 -7.23 -5.40 -22.99
C GLU A 79 -7.51 -4.17 -23.85
N ASN A 80 -7.31 -2.96 -23.30
CA ASN A 80 -7.51 -1.69 -23.99
C ASN A 80 -6.21 -1.12 -24.61
N ASN A 81 -5.11 -1.89 -24.66
CA ASN A 81 -3.80 -1.46 -25.17
C ASN A 81 -3.24 -0.17 -24.51
N ASN A 82 -3.61 0.10 -23.26
CA ASN A 82 -3.14 1.27 -22.51
C ASN A 82 -1.90 0.90 -21.67
N TYR A 83 -0.76 0.78 -22.34
CA TYR A 83 0.48 0.29 -21.72
C TYR A 83 1.06 1.23 -20.65
N GLY A 84 0.79 2.54 -20.72
CA GLY A 84 1.19 3.50 -19.69
C GLY A 84 0.52 3.17 -18.36
N ASP A 85 -0.78 2.90 -18.40
CA ASP A 85 -1.56 2.52 -17.22
C ASP A 85 -1.20 1.12 -16.71
N VAL A 86 -0.84 0.19 -17.60
CA VAL A 86 -0.34 -1.13 -17.19
C VAL A 86 0.82 -1.00 -16.21
N ASN A 87 1.89 -0.28 -16.58
CA ASN A 87 3.07 -0.12 -15.72
C ASN A 87 2.75 0.57 -14.40
N MET A 88 1.91 1.61 -14.44
CA MET A 88 1.43 2.29 -13.24
C MET A 88 0.72 1.30 -12.29
N TYR A 89 -0.18 0.46 -12.79
CA TYR A 89 -0.88 -0.52 -11.96
C TYR A 89 0.04 -1.65 -11.46
N LYS A 90 1.06 -2.07 -12.23
CA LYS A 90 2.09 -3.01 -11.73
C LYS A 90 2.84 -2.41 -10.54
N ASN A 91 3.28 -1.16 -10.67
CA ASN A 91 3.98 -0.46 -9.59
C ASN A 91 3.09 -0.26 -8.38
N ARG A 92 1.82 0.08 -8.58
CA ARG A 92 0.83 0.16 -7.50
C ARG A 92 0.68 -1.17 -6.76
N ALA A 93 0.57 -2.29 -7.48
CA ALA A 93 0.51 -3.62 -6.86
C ALA A 93 1.78 -3.95 -6.06
N ARG A 94 2.97 -3.62 -6.60
CA ARG A 94 4.25 -3.77 -5.91
C ARG A 94 4.29 -2.97 -4.60
N TYR A 95 3.96 -1.68 -4.65
CA TYR A 95 3.96 -0.80 -3.48
C TYR A 95 2.91 -1.18 -2.45
N PHE A 96 1.77 -1.70 -2.89
CA PHE A 96 0.76 -2.28 -2.00
C PHE A 96 1.35 -3.44 -1.19
N VAL A 97 1.99 -4.41 -1.85
CA VAL A 97 2.61 -5.56 -1.19
C VAL A 97 3.73 -5.12 -0.25
N GLU A 98 4.57 -4.17 -0.65
CA GLU A 98 5.62 -3.60 0.20
C GLU A 98 5.04 -2.94 1.47
N ALA A 99 3.88 -2.28 1.36
CA ALA A 99 3.18 -1.69 2.50
C ALA A 99 2.59 -2.75 3.44
N VAL A 100 1.99 -3.82 2.89
CA VAL A 100 1.51 -4.95 3.70
C VAL A 100 2.66 -5.63 4.43
N ASN A 101 3.82 -5.79 3.76
CA ASN A 101 5.00 -6.42 4.35
C ASN A 101 5.51 -5.70 5.60
N PHE A 102 5.25 -4.39 5.72
CA PHE A 102 5.63 -3.62 6.90
C PHE A 102 4.94 -4.09 8.19
N PHE A 103 3.71 -4.63 8.10
CA PHE A 103 2.93 -5.04 9.28
C PHE A 103 2.47 -6.49 9.27
N ASN A 104 2.51 -7.17 8.13
CA ASN A 104 2.13 -8.57 8.00
C ASN A 104 2.94 -9.25 6.88
N ALA A 105 4.15 -9.72 7.21
CA ALA A 105 5.07 -10.34 6.27
C ALA A 105 4.52 -11.64 5.64
N ASN A 106 3.77 -12.44 6.42
CA ASN A 106 3.17 -13.68 5.92
C ASN A 106 2.14 -13.39 4.83
N LEU A 107 1.22 -12.46 5.08
CA LEU A 107 0.25 -12.03 4.07
C LEU A 107 0.95 -11.41 2.86
N ALA A 108 1.97 -10.57 3.06
CA ALA A 108 2.70 -9.98 1.94
C ALA A 108 3.36 -11.04 1.04
N SER A 109 3.87 -12.13 1.62
CA SER A 109 4.41 -13.27 0.87
C SER A 109 3.32 -13.94 0.02
N GLU A 110 2.14 -14.19 0.59
CA GLU A 110 0.98 -14.73 -0.14
C GLU A 110 0.59 -13.82 -1.31
N LEU A 111 0.46 -12.52 -1.05
CA LEU A 111 0.09 -11.51 -2.06
C LEU A 111 1.15 -11.41 -3.17
N LYS A 112 2.44 -11.48 -2.83
CA LYS A 112 3.53 -11.48 -3.80
C LYS A 112 3.42 -12.68 -4.75
N ASN A 113 3.11 -13.86 -4.22
CA ASN A 113 2.91 -15.05 -5.03
C ASN A 113 1.73 -14.85 -6.00
N GLN A 114 0.61 -14.32 -5.50
CA GLN A 114 -0.56 -14.00 -6.34
C GLN A 114 -0.22 -13.03 -7.49
N CYS A 115 0.61 -12.01 -7.23
CA CYS A 115 1.12 -11.10 -8.24
C CYS A 115 2.01 -11.79 -9.28
N SER A 116 2.86 -12.74 -8.85
CA SER A 116 3.72 -13.50 -9.76
C SER A 116 2.95 -14.47 -10.66
N PHE A 117 1.90 -15.12 -10.14
CA PHE A 117 1.03 -16.02 -10.90
C PHE A 117 0.26 -15.29 -12.02
N LYS A 118 -0.13 -14.03 -11.79
CA LYS A 118 -0.87 -13.24 -12.78
C LYS A 118 0.00 -12.67 -13.92
N ARG A 119 1.29 -13.03 -14.03
CA ARG A 119 2.25 -12.43 -14.99
C ARG A 119 2.03 -10.91 -15.09
N ILE A 120 2.14 -10.26 -13.93
CA ILE A 120 2.26 -8.80 -13.87
C ILE A 120 3.47 -8.42 -14.69
#